data_AF-A0A1F4X4A0-F1
#
_entry.id   AF-A0A1F4X4A0-F1
#
_cell.length_a   1.000
_cell.length_b   1.000
_cell.length_c   1.000
_cell.angle_alpha   90.00
_cell.angle_beta   90.00
_cell.angle_gamma   90.00
#
_symmetry.space_group_name_H-M   'P 1'
#
loop_
_entity.id
_entity.type
_entity.pdbx_description
1 polymer ?
#
loop_
_entity_poly.entity_id
_entity_poly.type
_entity_poly.pdbx_seq_one_letter_code
_entity_poly.pdbx_strand_id
1 'polypeptide(L)' 'MAEEKKIALKIVTGGQEKEVTYDELTLANNLAQEALVRVLVRKNVVSAQELLEELQKVRTERYATSQPPPGSPPDQK' A
#
# COMPACT_ATOMS: atom_id res chain seq x y z
N MET A 1 -18.19 -22.36 -5.44
CA MET A 1 -18.75 -21.18 -4.74
C MET A 1 -17.87 -20.01 -5.14
N ALA A 2 -18.42 -18.93 -5.71
CA ALA A 2 -17.62 -17.78 -6.10
C ALA A 2 -17.05 -17.13 -4.81
N GLU A 3 -15.73 -16.95 -4.74
CA GLU A 3 -15.12 -16.22 -3.63
C GLU A 3 -15.74 -14.82 -3.54
N GLU A 4 -16.26 -14.46 -2.38
CA GLU A 4 -16.75 -13.10 -2.13
C GLU A 4 -15.60 -12.12 -2.32
N LYS A 5 -15.74 -11.24 -3.32
CA LYS A 5 -14.80 -10.15 -3.54
C LYS A 5 -14.78 -9.27 -2.29
N LYS A 6 -13.66 -9.26 -1.58
CA LYS A 6 -13.46 -8.35 -0.44
C LYS A 6 -13.33 -6.93 -0.99
N ILE A 7 -14.40 -6.15 -0.87
CA ILE A 7 -14.42 -4.74 -1.24
C ILE A 7 -13.63 -3.95 -0.19
N ALA A 8 -12.64 -3.18 -0.62
CA ALA A 8 -11.81 -2.35 0.25
C ALA A 8 -12.30 -0.90 0.30
N LEU A 9 -12.82 -0.40 -0.82
CA LEU A 9 -13.24 1.00 -0.97
C LEU A 9 -14.42 1.09 -1.93
N LYS A 10 -15.35 2.01 -1.64
CA LYS A 10 -16.38 2.44 -2.57
C LYS A 10 -16.17 3.91 -2.90
N ILE A 11 -15.93 4.21 -4.17
CA ILE A 11 -15.74 5.58 -4.66
C ILE A 11 -17.03 6.04 -5.31
N VAL A 12 -17.53 7.21 -4.91
CA VAL A 12 -18.67 7.86 -5.55
C VAL A 12 -18.19 9.14 -6.24
N THR A 13 -18.37 9.22 -7.55
CA THR A 13 -17.99 10.41 -8.33
C THR A 13 -19.04 10.67 -9.40
N GLY A 14 -19.61 11.87 -9.43
CA GLY A 14 -20.65 12.23 -10.41
C GLY A 14 -21.90 11.33 -10.36
N GLY A 15 -22.22 10.77 -9.19
CA GLY A 15 -23.36 9.85 -9.02
C GLY A 15 -23.09 8.41 -9.47
N GLN A 16 -21.89 8.10 -10.00
CA GLN A 16 -21.47 6.73 -10.28
C GLN A 16 -20.76 6.14 -9.07
N GLU A 17 -21.14 4.92 -8.71
CA GLU A 17 -20.49 4.15 -7.65
C GLU A 17 -19.56 3.12 -8.26
N LYS A 18 -18.31 3.11 -7.78
CA LYS A 18 -17.33 2.08 -8.14
C LYS A 18 -16.82 1.42 -6.87
N GLU A 19 -17.01 0.11 -6.80
CA GLU A 19 -16.39 -0.73 -5.78
C GLU A 19 -14.99 -1.12 -6.24
N VAL A 20 -14.02 -1.04 -5.32
CA VAL A 20 -12.63 -1.40 -5.54
C VAL A 20 -12.27 -2.50 -4.55
N THR A 21 -11.78 -3.62 -5.06
CA THR A 21 -11.36 -4.74 -4.21
C THR A 21 -10.03 -4.46 -3.50
N TYR A 22 -9.71 -5.23 -2.46
CA TYR A 22 -8.39 -5.16 -1.83
C TYR A 22 -7.25 -5.39 -2.81
N ASP A 23 -7.41 -6.32 -3.76
CA ASP A 23 -6.39 -6.64 -4.75
C ASP A 23 -6.19 -5.48 -5.73
N GLU A 24 -7.29 -4.91 -6.23
CA GLU A 24 -7.26 -3.73 -7.10
C GLU A 24 -6.62 -2.53 -6.41
N LEU A 25 -6.97 -2.31 -5.13
CA LEU A 25 -6.41 -1.22 -4.34
C LEU A 25 -4.91 -1.42 -4.09
N THR A 26 -4.49 -2.63 -3.75
CA THR A 26 -3.08 -2.97 -3.51
C THR A 26 -2.25 -2.78 -4.78
N LEU A 27 -2.76 -3.28 -5.92
CA LEU A 27 -2.11 -3.11 -7.21
C LEU A 27 -1.99 -1.64 -7.60
N ALA A 28 -3.08 -0.87 -7.48
CA ALA A 28 -3.09 0.55 -7.81
C ALA A 28 -2.12 1.35 -6.92
N ASN A 29 -2.08 1.06 -5.62
CA ASN A 29 -1.18 1.74 -4.69
C ASN A 29 0.29 1.45 -5.01
N ASN A 30 0.65 0.19 -5.28
CA ASN A 30 2.01 -0.18 -5.63
C ASN A 30 2.48 0.51 -6.92
N LEU A 31 1.63 0.50 -7.97
CA LEU A 31 1.95 1.15 -9.24
C LEU A 31 2.09 2.66 -9.10
N ALA A 32 1.19 3.31 -8.36
CA ALA A 32 1.21 4.75 -8.15
C ALA A 32 2.47 5.17 -7.37
N GLN A 33 2.82 4.43 -6.31
CA GLN A 33 4.02 4.70 -5.51
C GLN A 33 5.30 4.51 -6.31
N GLU A 34 5.41 3.43 -7.08
CA GLU A 34 6.56 3.19 -7.95
C GLU A 34 6.72 4.31 -8.98
N ALA A 35 5.62 4.68 -9.66
CA ALA A 35 5.63 5.75 -10.65
C ALA A 35 6.06 7.10 -10.04
N LEU A 36 5.55 7.43 -8.86
CA LEU A 36 5.91 8.64 -8.12
C LEU A 36 7.41 8.66 -7.80
N VAL A 37 7.93 7.58 -7.21
CA VAL A 37 9.36 7.46 -6.88
C VAL A 37 10.23 7.62 -8.13
N ARG A 38 9.88 6.94 -9.22
CA ARG A 38 10.62 7.06 -10.50
C ARG A 38 10.63 8.49 -11.02
N VAL A 39 9.53 9.22 -10.89
CA VAL A 39 9.45 10.65 -11.28
C VAL A 39 10.37 11.49 -10.40
N LEU A 40 10.36 11.30 -9.09
CA LEU A 40 11.16 12.08 -8.14
C LEU A 40 12.67 11.84 -8.34
N VAL A 41 13.08 10.58 -8.52
CA VAL A 41 14.48 10.22 -8.80
C VAL A 41 14.93 10.82 -10.12
N ARG A 42 14.14 10.69 -11.20
CA ARG A 42 14.47 11.27 -12.51
C ARG A 42 14.58 12.79 -12.48
N LYS A 43 13.81 13.46 -11.62
CA LYS A 43 13.88 14.91 -11.41
C LYS A 43 14.98 15.32 -10.41
N ASN A 44 15.77 14.38 -9.91
CA ASN A 44 16.79 14.58 -8.87
C ASN A 44 16.24 15.26 -7.60
N VAL A 45 14.97 15.01 -7.26
CA VAL A 45 14.33 15.55 -6.04
C VAL A 45 14.73 14.73 -4.82
N VAL A 46 14.87 13.42 -4.98
CA VAL A 46 15.35 12.47 -3.96
C VAL A 46 16.37 11.53 -4.58
N SER A 47 17.32 11.03 -3.77
CA SER A 47 18.25 10.00 -4.23
C SER A 47 17.71 8.59 -3.94
N ALA A 48 18.16 7.59 -4.70
CA ALA A 48 17.81 6.19 -4.43
C ALA A 48 18.28 5.73 -3.03
N GLN A 49 19.43 6.24 -2.58
CA GLN A 49 20.00 5.92 -1.28
C GLN A 49 19.14 6.50 -0.13
N GLU A 50 18.76 7.78 -0.24
CA GLU A 50 17.86 8.45 0.70
C GLU A 50 16.52 7.72 0.82
N LEU A 51 15.94 7.28 -0.30
CA LEU A 51 14.72 6.49 -0.29
C LEU A 51 14.88 5.17 0.47
N LEU A 52 15.99 4.46 0.27
CA LEU A 52 16.28 3.20 0.96
C LEU A 52 16.42 3.40 2.47
N GLU A 53 17.08 4.47 2.88
CA GLU A 53 17.24 4.83 4.30
C GLU A 53 15.90 5.13 4.96
N GLU A 54 15.06 5.95 4.31
CA GLU A 54 13.72 6.26 4.81
C GLU A 54 12.82 5.02 4.84
N LEU A 55 12.90 4.12 3.85
CA LEU A 55 12.18 2.85 3.87
C LEU A 55 12.55 2.00 5.10
N GLN A 56 13.84 1.93 5.45
CA GLN A 56 14.28 1.19 6.65
C GLN A 56 13.80 1.85 7.95
N LYS A 57 13.80 3.19 8.02
CA LYS A 57 13.28 3.92 9.18
C LYS A 57 11.79 3.66 9.36
N VAL A 58 10.98 3.84 8.31
CA VAL A 58 9.54 3.57 8.34
C VAL A 58 9.27 2.11 8.72
N ARG A 59 10.03 1.15 8.18
CA ARG A 59 9.90 -0.26 8.56
C ARG A 59 10.18 -0.46 10.05
N THR A 60 11.23 0.16 10.57
CA THR A 60 11.57 0.06 11.99
C THR A 60 10.49 0.71 12.86
N GLU A 61 10.07 1.93 12.55
CA GLU A 61 9.07 2.67 13.35
C GLU A 61 7.70 1.98 13.37
N ARG A 62 7.25 1.50 12.20
CA ARG A 62 5.90 0.93 12.04
C ARG A 62 5.81 -0.54 12.45
N TYR A 63 6.91 -1.28 12.37
CA TYR A 63 6.91 -2.74 12.59
C TYR A 63 7.80 -3.21 13.76
N ALA A 64 8.62 -2.35 14.37
CA ALA A 64 9.34 -2.70 15.61
C ALA A 64 8.44 -2.63 16.86
N THR A 65 7.28 -1.97 16.78
CA THR A 65 6.21 -2.16 17.76
C THR A 65 5.38 -3.36 17.31
N SER A 66 5.62 -4.52 17.93
CA SER A 66 4.92 -5.77 17.66
C SER A 66 3.43 -5.67 17.99
N GLN A 67 2.65 -4.99 17.16
CA GLN A 67 1.26 -5.34 16.94
C GLN A 67 1.17 -5.96 15.55
N PRO A 68 0.71 -7.22 15.43
CA PRO A 68 0.46 -7.80 14.13
C PRO A 68 -0.57 -6.91 13.38
N PRO A 69 -0.45 -6.78 12.05
CA PRO A 69 -1.41 -5.99 11.29
C PRO A 69 -2.83 -6.51 11.56
N PRO A 70 -3.83 -5.62 11.71
CA PRO A 70 -5.19 -6.02 12.00
C PRO A 70 -5.70 -6.99 10.92
N GLY A 71 -6.07 -8.21 11.34
CA GLY A 71 -6.49 -9.30 10.44
C GLY A 71 -5.44 -10.40 10.19
N SER A 72 -4.28 -10.34 10.84
CA SER A 72 -3.33 -11.47 10.83
C SER A 72 -3.93 -12.67 11.56
N PRO A 73 -3.90 -13.90 10.99
CA PRO A 73 -4.26 -15.11 11.72
C PRO A 73 -3.41 -15.22 12.99
N PRO A 74 -3.96 -15.70 14.13
CA PRO A 74 -3.13 -15.95 15.30
C PRO A 74 -2.05 -16.97 14.93
N ASP A 75 -0.80 -16.65 15.28
CA ASP A 75 0.33 -17.57 15.12
C ASP A 75 -0.04 -18.90 15.80
N GLN A 76 -0.19 -19.95 14.99
CA GLN A 76 -0.33 -21.32 15.50
C GLN A 76 1.05 -21.71 16.05
N LYS A 77 1.17 -21.72 17.38
CA LYS A 77 2.30 -22.33 18.10
C LYS A 77 2.26 -23.84 17.99
#